data_AF-G0QVA5-F1
#
_entry.id   AF-G0QVA5-F1
#
_cell.length_a   1.000
_cell.length_b   1.000
_cell.length_c   1.000
_cell.angle_alpha   90.00
_cell.angle_beta   90.00
_cell.angle_gamma   90.00
#
_symmetry.space_group_name_H-M   'P 1'
#
loop_
_entity.id
_entity.type
_entity.pdbx_description
1 polymer ?
#
loop_
_entity_poly.entity_id
_entity_poly.type
_entity_poly.pdbx_seq_one_letter_code
_entity_poly.pdbx_strand_id
1 'polypeptide(L)'
;MPQESLRLKTWFHWTPEEKSHAIYEGYFRRILKSHEIKNFLWANRLNNLSNWGYPLIAYPLFCLTLFRLAPFRSIYYKHRSQQWIVFKYSTVVASWVLWLNFNPAFKNLEQKKEDLLDLVYEKMGDQLTQLNDALPRWNTTQEYHRRTQKLYNQRNGWLVGILYPQEQYSYPLVDMSSFPTNFIPDKITK
;
A
#
# COMPACT_ATOMS: atom_id res chain seq x y z
N MET A 1 1.63 0.40 24.55
CA MET A 1 2.52 -0.47 23.77
C MET A 1 1.68 -1.57 23.14
N PRO A 2 1.53 -1.61 21.79
CA PRO A 2 0.81 -2.66 21.06
C PRO A 2 1.75 -3.63 20.31
N GLN A 3 3.06 -3.60 20.57
CA GLN A 3 4.06 -4.35 19.77
C GLN A 3 4.07 -5.87 20.01
N GLU A 4 3.61 -6.35 21.17
CA GLU A 4 3.64 -7.79 21.47
C GLU A 4 2.59 -8.58 20.68
N SER A 5 1.39 -8.03 20.44
CA SER A 5 0.37 -8.69 19.62
C SER A 5 0.72 -8.74 18.14
N LEU A 6 1.49 -7.77 17.63
CA LEU A 6 1.96 -7.73 16.25
C LEU A 6 2.98 -8.84 15.93
N ARG A 7 3.84 -9.21 16.90
CA ARG A 7 4.84 -10.28 16.72
C ARG A 7 4.24 -11.69 16.59
N LEU A 8 2.99 -11.87 17.02
CA LEU A 8 2.31 -13.17 16.96
C LEU A 8 1.58 -13.40 15.63
N LYS A 9 1.49 -12.37 14.77
CA LYS A 9 0.85 -12.48 13.45
C LYS A 9 1.78 -13.23 12.49
N THR A 10 1.26 -14.25 11.82
CA THR A 10 2.04 -15.10 10.89
C THR A 10 2.67 -14.30 9.74
N TRP A 11 2.02 -13.22 9.30
CA TRP A 11 2.51 -12.31 8.26
C TRP A 11 3.48 -11.24 8.75
N PHE A 12 3.84 -11.21 10.04
CA PHE A 12 4.83 -10.25 10.54
C PHE A 12 6.19 -10.42 9.84
N HIS A 13 6.57 -11.67 9.56
CA HIS A 13 7.82 -12.02 8.89
C HIS A 13 7.75 -11.94 7.37
N TRP A 14 6.57 -11.67 6.80
CA TRP A 14 6.40 -11.59 5.35
C TRP A 14 6.99 -10.29 4.80
N THR A 15 7.61 -10.43 3.64
CA THR A 15 8.03 -9.32 2.80
C THR A 15 6.81 -8.49 2.35
N PRO A 16 7.01 -7.21 1.99
CA PRO A 16 5.93 -6.36 1.47
C PRO A 16 5.21 -6.97 0.26
N GLU A 17 5.94 -7.72 -0.57
CA GLU A 17 5.46 -8.44 -1.75
C GLU A 17 4.50 -9.57 -1.36
N GLU A 18 4.90 -10.41 -0.41
CA GLU A 18 4.10 -11.53 0.12
C GLU A 18 2.81 -11.04 0.76
N LYS A 19 2.88 -9.96 1.55
CA LYS A 19 1.69 -9.31 2.11
C LYS A 19 0.73 -8.85 1.01
N SER A 20 1.25 -8.20 -0.03
CA SER A 20 0.42 -7.73 -1.15
C SER A 20 -0.11 -8.87 -2.02
N HIS A 21 0.63 -9.97 -2.15
CA HIS A 21 0.19 -11.18 -2.84
C HIS A 21 -0.95 -11.87 -2.11
N ALA A 22 -0.83 -12.07 -0.80
CA ALA A 22 -1.88 -12.69 0.02
C ALA A 22 -3.19 -11.90 -0.04
N ILE A 23 -3.12 -10.56 -0.02
CA ILE A 23 -4.30 -9.70 -0.23
C ILE A 23 -4.90 -9.88 -1.62
N TYR A 24 -4.06 -9.92 -2.65
CA TYR A 24 -4.51 -10.16 -4.03
C TYR A 24 -5.20 -11.52 -4.14
N GLU A 25 -4.61 -12.59 -3.62
CA GLU A 25 -5.18 -13.94 -3.62
C GLU A 25 -6.48 -13.99 -2.81
N GLY A 26 -6.51 -13.39 -1.62
CA GLY A 26 -7.71 -13.28 -0.80
C GLY A 26 -8.85 -12.58 -1.54
N TYR A 27 -8.54 -11.56 -2.32
CA TYR A 27 -9.54 -10.91 -3.18
C TYR A 27 -9.93 -11.75 -4.39
N PHE A 28 -8.95 -12.34 -5.07
CA PHE A 28 -9.14 -13.19 -6.23
C PHE A 28 -10.07 -14.36 -5.90
N ARG A 29 -9.83 -15.02 -4.76
CA ARG A 29 -10.63 -16.13 -4.21
C ARG A 29 -11.96 -15.69 -3.56
N ARG A 30 -12.27 -14.38 -3.57
CA ARG A 30 -13.50 -13.76 -3.02
C ARG A 30 -13.66 -13.91 -1.50
N ILE A 31 -12.55 -14.05 -0.79
CA ILE A 31 -12.51 -14.05 0.68
C ILE A 31 -12.68 -12.61 1.17
N LEU A 32 -12.01 -11.68 0.49
CA LEU A 32 -12.22 -10.24 0.63
C LEU A 32 -13.31 -9.75 -0.30
N LYS A 33 -14.14 -8.83 0.20
CA LYS A 33 -15.20 -8.16 -0.55
C LYS A 33 -14.71 -6.81 -1.10
N SER A 34 -15.33 -6.33 -2.18
CA SER A 34 -14.96 -5.05 -2.80
C SER A 34 -15.00 -3.85 -1.85
N HIS A 35 -15.95 -3.79 -0.92
CA HIS A 35 -16.04 -2.67 0.04
C HIS A 35 -14.88 -2.66 1.05
N GLU A 36 -14.35 -3.83 1.40
CA GLU A 36 -13.21 -3.98 2.33
C GLU A 36 -11.92 -3.46 1.67
N ILE A 37 -11.72 -3.76 0.38
CA ILE A 37 -10.51 -3.39 -0.38
C ILE A 37 -10.50 -1.94 -0.85
N LYS A 38 -11.67 -1.31 -0.99
CA LYS A 38 -11.81 0.05 -1.52
C LYS A 38 -10.87 1.05 -0.82
N ASN A 39 -10.78 0.98 0.52
CA ASN A 39 -9.96 1.90 1.31
C ASN A 39 -8.46 1.69 1.04
N PHE A 40 -8.01 0.45 0.90
CA PHE A 40 -6.63 0.12 0.53
C PHE A 40 -6.29 0.64 -0.87
N LEU A 41 -7.17 0.45 -1.86
CA LEU A 41 -6.95 0.96 -3.22
C LEU A 41 -6.88 2.49 -3.23
N TRP A 42 -7.72 3.15 -2.44
CA TRP A 42 -7.69 4.60 -2.31
C TRP A 42 -6.40 5.10 -1.65
N ALA A 43 -5.94 4.44 -0.58
CA ALA A 43 -4.65 4.73 0.04
C ALA A 43 -3.48 4.55 -0.95
N ASN A 44 -3.51 3.51 -1.79
CA ASN A 44 -2.50 3.29 -2.81
C ASN A 44 -2.50 4.42 -3.86
N ARG A 45 -3.69 4.89 -4.28
CA ARG A 45 -3.80 6.05 -5.19
C ARG A 45 -3.24 7.31 -4.56
N LEU A 46 -3.56 7.58 -3.30
CA LEU A 46 -3.00 8.73 -2.57
C LEU A 46 -1.49 8.65 -2.46
N ASN A 47 -0.93 7.48 -2.13
CA ASN A 47 0.52 7.29 -2.06
C ASN A 47 1.20 7.54 -3.43
N ASN A 48 0.62 7.02 -4.51
CA ASN A 48 1.13 7.27 -5.85
C ASN A 48 1.04 8.77 -6.21
N LEU A 49 -0.11 9.40 -5.97
CA LEU A 49 -0.31 10.83 -6.20
C LEU A 49 0.64 11.70 -5.37
N SER A 50 0.88 11.35 -4.11
CA SER A 50 1.82 12.07 -3.26
C SER A 50 3.25 11.95 -3.76
N ASN A 51 3.65 10.78 -4.25
CA ASN A 51 5.02 10.55 -4.73
C ASN A 51 5.32 11.32 -6.03
N TRP A 52 4.33 11.38 -6.94
CA TRP A 52 4.44 12.14 -8.19
C TRP A 52 4.20 13.65 -8.01
N GLY A 53 3.26 14.03 -7.13
CA GLY A 53 2.89 15.42 -6.87
C GLY A 53 3.92 16.17 -6.03
N TYR A 54 4.63 15.48 -5.13
CA TYR A 54 5.61 16.11 -4.26
C TYR A 54 6.66 16.96 -5.01
N PRO A 55 7.43 16.44 -5.99
CA PRO A 55 8.45 17.24 -6.67
C PRO A 55 7.87 18.47 -7.39
N LEU A 56 6.64 18.36 -7.92
CA LEU A 56 5.93 19.45 -8.59
C LEU A 56 5.56 20.58 -7.64
N ILE A 57 5.24 20.27 -6.38
CA ILE A 57 4.86 21.25 -5.35
C ILE A 57 6.09 21.75 -4.58
N ALA A 58 7.06 20.88 -4.30
CA ALA A 58 8.25 21.20 -3.52
C ALA A 58 9.15 22.22 -4.23
N TYR A 59 9.32 22.09 -5.56
CA TYR A 59 10.15 23.02 -6.33
C TYR A 59 9.69 24.49 -6.23
N PRO A 60 8.42 24.86 -6.53
CA PRO A 60 7.97 26.24 -6.38
C PRO A 60 7.99 26.71 -4.93
N LEU A 61 7.64 25.85 -3.96
CA LEU A 61 7.72 26.20 -2.54
C LEU A 61 9.15 26.55 -2.11
N PHE A 62 10.15 25.77 -2.52
CA PHE A 62 11.55 26.09 -2.25
C PHE A 62 12.02 27.34 -2.99
N CYS A 63 11.51 27.61 -4.19
CA CYS A 63 11.80 28.86 -4.90
C CYS A 63 11.24 30.09 -4.16
N LEU A 64 10.05 29.99 -3.58
CA LEU A 64 9.42 31.07 -2.83
C LEU A 64 10.05 31.30 -1.45
N THR A 65 10.56 30.23 -0.81
CA THR A 65 11.06 30.27 0.57
C THR A 65 12.60 30.18 0.61
N LEU A 66 13.13 28.97 0.49
CA LEU A 66 14.52 28.61 0.78
C LEU A 66 15.52 29.25 -0.19
N PHE A 67 15.21 29.25 -1.48
CA PHE A 67 16.08 29.81 -2.52
C PHE A 67 15.99 31.34 -2.62
N ARG A 68 14.91 31.96 -2.13
CA ARG A 68 14.77 33.42 -2.05
C ARG A 68 15.64 34.03 -0.94
N LEU A 69 15.86 33.29 0.16
CA LEU A 69 16.68 33.70 1.30
C LEU A 69 18.18 33.36 1.15
N ALA A 70 18.52 32.52 0.18
CA ALA A 70 19.88 32.08 -0.08
C ALA A 70 20.82 33.01 -0.90
N PRO A 71 20.44 34.19 -1.46
CA PRO A 71 21.42 35.04 -2.16
C PRO A 71 22.53 35.56 -1.24
N PHE A 72 22.35 35.56 0.10
CA PHE A 72 23.41 35.87 1.07
C PHE A 72 24.55 34.84 1.13
N ARG A 73 24.34 33.60 0.63
CA ARG A 73 25.37 32.54 0.58
C ARG A 73 26.12 32.47 -0.76
N SER A 74 25.70 33.25 -1.76
CA SER A 74 26.19 33.20 -3.15
C SER A 74 27.51 33.96 -3.40
N ILE A 75 28.16 34.47 -2.37
CA ILE A 75 29.30 35.40 -2.49
C ILE A 75 30.59 34.73 -3.01
N TYR A 76 30.71 33.39 -2.97
CA TYR A 76 31.99 32.69 -3.14
C TYR A 76 32.25 32.03 -4.50
N TYR A 77 31.40 32.19 -5.53
CA TYR A 77 31.47 31.33 -6.73
C TYR A 77 31.55 32.05 -8.09
N LYS A 78 32.52 31.59 -8.93
CA LYS A 78 32.87 32.13 -10.25
C LYS A 78 31.87 31.77 -11.38
N HIS A 79 31.16 30.64 -11.28
CA HIS A 79 30.10 30.21 -12.21
C HIS A 79 28.72 30.21 -11.53
N ARG A 80 28.28 31.41 -11.16
CA ARG A 80 27.11 31.65 -10.29
C ARG A 80 25.80 31.04 -10.82
N SER A 81 25.55 31.07 -12.12
CA SER A 81 24.27 30.61 -12.70
C SER A 81 24.15 29.08 -12.72
N GLN A 82 25.18 28.38 -13.19
CA GLN A 82 25.17 26.92 -13.33
C GLN A 82 25.15 26.22 -11.97
N GLN A 83 26.01 26.66 -11.05
CA GLN A 83 26.09 26.06 -9.71
C GLN A 83 24.80 26.28 -8.90
N TRP A 84 24.13 27.41 -9.12
CA TRP A 84 22.85 27.70 -8.48
C TRP A 84 21.73 26.77 -8.98
N ILE A 85 21.71 26.49 -10.28
CA ILE A 85 20.76 25.53 -10.88
C ILE A 85 20.99 24.13 -10.31
N VAL A 86 22.25 23.66 -10.27
CA VAL A 86 22.62 22.36 -9.71
C VAL A 86 22.21 22.27 -8.23
N PHE A 87 22.47 23.32 -7.44
CA PHE A 87 22.09 23.37 -6.03
C PHE A 87 20.57 23.24 -5.84
N LYS A 88 19.76 23.95 -6.64
CA LYS A 88 18.30 23.86 -6.58
C LYS A 88 17.80 22.46 -6.85
N TYR A 89 18.25 21.85 -7.95
CA TYR A 89 17.84 20.49 -8.31
C TYR A 89 18.31 19.47 -7.28
N SER A 90 19.56 19.56 -6.81
CA SER A 90 20.09 18.64 -5.78
C SER A 90 19.30 18.71 -4.48
N THR A 91 18.89 19.91 -4.07
CA THR A 91 18.08 20.13 -2.86
C THR A 91 16.68 19.53 -3.00
N VAL A 92 16.05 19.68 -4.17
CA VAL A 92 14.73 19.09 -4.46
C VAL A 92 14.82 17.58 -4.49
N VAL A 93 15.87 17.01 -5.11
CA VAL A 93 16.11 15.56 -5.15
C VAL A 93 16.34 15.01 -3.75
N ALA A 94 17.20 15.65 -2.94
CA ALA A 94 17.44 15.25 -1.56
C ALA A 94 16.15 15.28 -0.72
N SER A 95 15.35 16.34 -0.89
CA SER A 95 14.05 16.47 -0.23
C SER A 95 13.04 15.43 -0.68
N TRP A 96 13.07 15.04 -1.96
CA TRP A 96 12.20 13.98 -2.48
C TRP A 96 12.59 12.61 -1.93
N VAL A 97 13.89 12.31 -1.79
CA VAL A 97 14.35 11.09 -1.12
C VAL A 97 13.91 11.07 0.34
N LEU A 98 13.99 12.19 1.06
CA LEU A 98 13.46 12.29 2.42
C LEU A 98 11.94 12.08 2.45
N TRP A 99 11.21 12.67 1.50
CA TRP A 99 9.76 12.47 1.39
C TRP A 99 9.41 11.01 1.19
N LEU A 100 10.09 10.28 0.32
CA LEU A 100 9.84 8.85 0.08
C LEU A 100 10.01 8.00 1.36
N ASN A 101 10.91 8.38 2.26
CA ASN A 101 11.13 7.68 3.53
C ASN A 101 10.10 8.03 4.62
N PHE A 102 9.59 9.27 4.63
CA PHE A 102 8.72 9.78 5.70
C PHE A 102 7.28 10.07 5.25
N ASN A 103 6.89 9.62 4.06
CA ASN A 103 5.58 9.90 3.49
C ASN A 103 4.45 9.35 4.38
N PRO A 104 3.56 10.20 4.92
CA PRO A 104 2.43 9.74 5.74
C PRO A 104 1.44 8.89 4.93
N ALA A 105 1.33 9.10 3.61
CA ALA A 105 0.47 8.30 2.75
C ALA A 105 0.98 6.86 2.61
N PHE A 106 2.30 6.65 2.66
CA PHE A 106 2.89 5.32 2.68
C PHE A 106 2.56 4.59 3.98
N LYS A 107 2.68 5.26 5.14
CA LYS A 107 2.29 4.68 6.44
C LYS A 107 0.80 4.30 6.48
N ASN A 108 -0.07 5.16 5.96
CA ASN A 108 -1.50 4.85 5.86
C ASN A 108 -1.75 3.65 4.93
N LEU A 109 -1.03 3.54 3.81
CA LEU A 109 -1.10 2.38 2.93
C LEU A 109 -0.67 1.08 3.64
N GLU A 110 0.43 1.11 4.41
CA GLU A 110 0.87 -0.04 5.20
C GLU A 110 -0.16 -0.43 6.25
N GLN A 111 -0.71 0.54 6.99
CA GLN A 111 -1.77 0.27 7.96
C GLN A 111 -3.00 -0.38 7.30
N LYS A 112 -3.45 0.15 6.16
CA LYS A 112 -4.57 -0.45 5.41
C LYS A 112 -4.25 -1.84 4.87
N LYS A 113 -2.97 -2.14 4.61
CA LYS A 113 -2.50 -3.47 4.22
C LYS A 113 -2.61 -4.44 5.41
N GLU A 114 -2.18 -4.01 6.59
CA GLU A 114 -2.31 -4.78 7.83
C GLU A 114 -3.78 -5.04 8.18
N ASP A 115 -4.64 -4.01 8.13
CA ASP A 115 -6.08 -4.15 8.36
C ASP A 115 -6.71 -5.23 7.46
N LEU A 116 -6.28 -5.32 6.18
CA LEU A 116 -6.78 -6.34 5.26
C LEU A 116 -6.25 -7.74 5.59
N LEU A 117 -4.99 -7.87 5.99
CA LEU A 117 -4.43 -9.17 6.39
C LEU A 117 -5.13 -9.70 7.65
N ASP A 118 -5.41 -8.81 8.61
CA ASP A 118 -6.20 -9.13 9.80
C ASP A 118 -7.58 -9.67 9.40
N LEU A 119 -8.26 -9.03 8.44
CA LEU A 119 -9.56 -9.50 7.92
C LEU A 119 -9.48 -10.83 7.18
N VAL A 120 -8.40 -11.11 6.44
CA VAL A 120 -8.24 -12.42 5.79
C VAL A 120 -7.98 -13.49 6.85
N TYR A 121 -7.15 -13.18 7.85
CA TYR A 121 -6.89 -14.10 8.97
C TYR A 121 -8.15 -14.39 9.78
N GLU A 122 -8.99 -13.39 10.07
CA GLU A 122 -10.28 -13.61 10.75
C GLU A 122 -11.18 -14.60 9.96
N LYS A 123 -11.09 -14.58 8.63
CA LYS A 123 -11.93 -15.42 7.75
C LYS A 123 -11.36 -16.81 7.47
N MET A 124 -10.03 -16.97 7.47
CA MET A 124 -9.35 -18.22 7.08
C MET A 124 -8.56 -18.89 8.20
N GLY A 125 -8.29 -18.17 9.29
CA GLY A 125 -7.35 -18.58 10.33
C GLY A 125 -5.93 -18.80 9.79
N ASP A 126 -5.26 -19.82 10.31
CA ASP A 126 -3.86 -20.16 10.00
C ASP A 126 -3.60 -20.55 8.53
N GLN A 127 -4.66 -20.89 7.79
CA GLN A 127 -4.57 -21.24 6.37
C GLN A 127 -4.26 -20.03 5.48
N LEU A 128 -4.21 -18.81 6.04
CA LEU A 128 -3.68 -17.63 5.36
C LEU A 128 -2.29 -17.89 4.74
N THR A 129 -1.46 -18.70 5.40
CA THR A 129 -0.13 -19.10 4.92
C THR A 129 -0.17 -19.76 3.54
N GLN A 130 -1.22 -20.53 3.24
CA GLN A 130 -1.41 -21.19 1.94
C GLN A 130 -1.62 -20.18 0.79
N LEU A 131 -2.04 -18.95 1.09
CA LEU A 131 -2.13 -17.89 0.07
C LEU A 131 -0.74 -17.39 -0.37
N ASN A 132 0.31 -17.73 0.36
CA ASN A 132 1.68 -17.27 0.09
C ASN A 132 2.59 -18.36 -0.50
N ASP A 133 2.16 -19.63 -0.56
CA ASP A 133 3.02 -20.77 -0.94
C ASP A 133 3.56 -20.73 -2.38
N ALA A 134 3.04 -19.84 -3.23
CA ALA A 134 3.42 -19.77 -4.65
C ALA A 134 3.74 -18.34 -5.13
N LEU A 135 4.44 -17.52 -4.33
CA LEU A 135 4.83 -16.17 -4.77
C LEU A 135 5.83 -16.22 -5.93
N PRO A 136 5.49 -15.71 -7.12
CA PRO A 136 6.43 -15.62 -8.23
C PRO A 136 7.47 -14.52 -7.93
N ARG A 137 8.75 -14.89 -7.86
CA ARG A 137 9.89 -14.00 -7.49
C ARG A 137 10.07 -12.73 -8.33
N TRP A 138 9.37 -12.63 -9.47
CA TRP A 138 9.48 -11.55 -10.44
C TRP A 138 8.38 -10.49 -10.29
N ASN A 139 7.36 -10.74 -9.46
CA ASN A 139 6.30 -9.76 -9.21
C ASN A 139 6.70 -8.80 -8.09
N THR A 140 6.42 -7.52 -8.28
CA THR A 140 6.63 -6.48 -7.27
C THR A 140 5.34 -6.16 -6.54
N THR A 141 5.46 -5.54 -5.36
CA THR A 141 4.34 -4.99 -4.59
C THR A 141 3.40 -4.14 -5.46
N GLN A 142 3.96 -3.28 -6.33
CA GLN A 142 3.17 -2.41 -7.22
C GLN A 142 2.39 -3.19 -8.28
N GLU A 143 2.96 -4.28 -8.79
CA GLU A 143 2.29 -5.15 -9.77
C GLU A 143 1.07 -5.83 -9.14
N TYR A 144 1.18 -6.31 -7.89
CA TYR A 144 0.02 -6.82 -7.16
C TYR A 144 -1.05 -5.76 -6.94
N HIS A 145 -0.67 -4.54 -6.53
CA HIS A 145 -1.63 -3.45 -6.37
C HIS A 145 -2.35 -3.14 -7.69
N ARG A 146 -1.63 -3.15 -8.81
CA ARG A 146 -2.19 -2.95 -10.16
C ARG A 146 -3.17 -4.07 -10.52
N ARG A 147 -2.81 -5.32 -10.26
CA ARG A 147 -3.69 -6.48 -10.51
C ARG A 147 -4.94 -6.45 -9.64
N THR A 148 -4.82 -6.13 -8.36
CA THR A 148 -5.96 -5.94 -7.44
C THR A 148 -6.87 -4.83 -7.93
N GLN A 149 -6.32 -3.69 -8.36
CA GLN A 149 -7.11 -2.59 -8.92
C GLN A 149 -7.82 -2.99 -10.23
N LYS A 150 -7.14 -3.73 -11.11
CA LYS A 150 -7.73 -4.24 -12.35
C LYS A 150 -8.90 -5.17 -12.04
N LEU A 151 -8.69 -6.12 -11.12
CA LEU A 151 -9.72 -7.05 -10.68
C LEU A 151 -10.90 -6.32 -10.04
N TYR A 152 -10.62 -5.30 -9.22
CA TYR A 152 -11.66 -4.47 -8.61
C TYR A 152 -12.49 -3.74 -9.66
N ASN A 153 -11.84 -3.15 -10.67
CA ASN A 153 -12.55 -2.48 -11.77
C ASN A 153 -13.35 -3.47 -12.63
N GLN A 154 -12.86 -4.71 -12.79
CA GLN A 154 -13.59 -5.78 -13.49
C GLN A 154 -14.82 -6.25 -12.72
N ARG A 155 -14.83 -6.15 -11.39
CA ARG A 155 -15.96 -6.55 -10.53
C ARG A 155 -16.96 -5.42 -10.26
N ASN A 156 -16.49 -4.18 -10.24
CA ASN A 156 -17.29 -2.99 -9.92
C ASN A 156 -17.47 -2.03 -11.11
N GLY A 157 -17.16 -2.49 -12.32
CA GLY A 157 -17.37 -1.70 -13.53
C GLY A 157 -18.85 -1.41 -13.76
N TRP A 158 -19.15 -0.25 -14.33
CA TRP A 158 -20.53 0.18 -14.57
C TRP A 158 -21.36 -0.84 -15.36
N LEU A 159 -20.78 -1.49 -16.36
CA LEU A 159 -21.45 -2.53 -17.17
C LEU A 159 -21.51 -3.91 -16.50
N VAL A 160 -20.76 -4.13 -15.42
CA VAL A 160 -20.65 -5.44 -14.78
C VAL A 160 -21.93 -5.81 -14.07
N GLY A 161 -22.60 -4.84 -13.41
CA GLY A 161 -23.88 -5.06 -12.75
C GLY A 161 -25.05 -5.36 -13.69
N ILE A 162 -24.88 -5.16 -15.00
CA ILE A 162 -25.89 -5.47 -16.03
C ILE A 162 -25.66 -6.87 -16.59
N LEU A 163 -24.39 -7.25 -16.82
CA LEU A 163 -24.02 -8.50 -17.51
C LEU A 163 -23.71 -9.67 -16.57
N TYR A 164 -23.36 -9.38 -15.31
CA TYR A 164 -22.94 -10.37 -14.33
C TYR A 164 -23.58 -10.12 -12.97
N PRO A 165 -23.85 -11.17 -12.19
CA PRO A 165 -24.36 -11.02 -10.83
C PRO A 165 -23.35 -10.23 -9.98
N GLN A 166 -23.86 -9.26 -9.21
CA GLN A 166 -23.04 -8.44 -8.33
C GLN A 166 -22.36 -9.31 -7.26
N GLU A 167 -21.10 -9.00 -6.95
CA GLU A 167 -20.27 -9.79 -6.01
C GLU A 167 -20.90 -10.07 -4.65
N GLN A 168 -21.83 -9.22 -4.20
CA GLN A 168 -22.50 -9.36 -2.90
C GLN A 168 -23.18 -10.73 -2.71
N TYR A 169 -23.54 -11.40 -3.80
CA TYR A 169 -24.20 -12.71 -3.79
C TYR A 169 -23.28 -13.86 -4.19
N SER A 170 -22.00 -13.58 -4.47
CA SER A 170 -21.07 -14.62 -4.92
C SER A 170 -20.42 -15.31 -3.74
N TYR A 171 -20.57 -16.63 -3.68
CA TYR A 171 -19.87 -17.45 -2.69
C TYR A 171 -18.35 -17.39 -2.93
N PRO A 172 -17.56 -17.49 -1.85
CA PRO A 172 -16.12 -17.65 -1.96
C PRO A 172 -15.79 -18.86 -2.83
N LEU A 173 -14.73 -18.73 -3.64
CA LEU A 173 -14.32 -19.82 -4.55
C LEU A 173 -13.66 -20.98 -3.82
N VAL A 174 -13.32 -20.76 -2.54
CA VAL A 174 -12.81 -21.77 -1.64
C VAL A 174 -13.90 -22.12 -0.64
N ASP A 175 -14.01 -23.40 -0.32
CA ASP A 175 -14.98 -23.88 0.67
C ASP A 175 -14.65 -23.33 2.04
N MET A 176 -15.39 -22.31 2.47
CA MET A 176 -15.15 -21.69 3.78
C MET A 176 -15.53 -22.60 4.94
N SER A 177 -16.38 -23.60 4.71
CA SER A 177 -16.77 -24.56 5.75
C SER A 177 -15.65 -25.53 6.12
N SER A 178 -14.66 -25.68 5.22
CA SER A 178 -13.42 -26.42 5.48
C SER A 178 -12.44 -25.64 6.38
N PHE A 179 -12.63 -24.33 6.54
CA PHE A 179 -11.83 -23.54 7.46
C PHE A 179 -12.39 -23.64 8.87
N PRO A 180 -11.53 -23.75 9.91
CA PRO A 180 -11.99 -23.70 11.28
C PRO A 180 -12.63 -22.34 11.55
N THR A 181 -13.96 -22.30 11.61
CA THR A 181 -14.78 -21.09 11.82
C THR A 181 -14.64 -20.49 13.21
N ASN A 182 -13.85 -21.11 14.09
CA ASN A 182 -13.73 -20.74 15.49
C ASN A 182 -12.26 -20.64 15.91
N PHE A 183 -11.59 -19.55 15.55
CA PHE A 183 -10.50 -19.02 16.38
C PHE A 183 -11.00 -17.73 17.01
N ILE A 184 -11.84 -17.85 18.04
CA ILE A 184 -12.02 -16.78 19.02
C ILE A 184 -10.73 -16.80 19.85
N PRO A 185 -9.89 -15.75 19.82
CA PRO A 185 -8.61 -15.72 20.52
C PRO A 185 -8.76 -15.56 22.06
N ASP A 186 -9.90 -15.96 22.64
CA ASP A 186 -10.21 -15.83 24.05
C ASP A 186 -10.94 -17.08 24.57
N LYS A 187 -10.18 -18.15 24.78
CA LYS A 187 -10.47 -19.15 25.83
C LYS A 187 -9.21 -19.95 26.16
N ILE A 188 -8.21 -19.26 26.70
CA ILE A 188 -7.23 -19.92 27.58
C ILE A 188 -7.95 -20.11 28.92
N THR A 189 -8.76 -21.15 29.05
CA THR A 189 -9.13 -21.67 30.38
C THR A 189 -7.96 -22.49 30.88
N LYS A 190 -7.35 -22.00 31.98
CA LYS A 190 -6.37 -22.72 32.79
C LYS A 190 -6.90 -24.07 33.26
#